data_AF-A0A1G9M9U1-F1
#
_entry.id   AF-A0A1G9M9U1-F1
#
_cell.length_a   1.000
_cell.length_b   1.000
_cell.length_c   1.000
_cell.angle_alpha   90.00
_cell.angle_beta   90.00
_cell.angle_gamma   90.00
#
_symmetry.space_group_name_H-M   'P 1'
#
loop_
_entity.id
_entity.type
_entity.pdbx_description
1 polymer ?
#
loop_
_entity_poly.entity_id
_entity_poly.type
_entity_poly.pdbx_seq_one_letter_code
_entity_poly.pdbx_strand_id
1 'polypeptide(L)'
;MKRIDIASKTITLLTALSVVYAALESNILFIAPIITLAIPYTFMKEKGLEHYSQNKRILNNLFLFNILSFMIVSMISNHMNQTVFDIVVNMVVSYAYFKVIWAIENKQIKVYKNPELLCEKLEDKIQVLEAMKEKLENDMESIDNEKAKTSLETKLMALNQKILQDKSQLEIIKMKIETQKDDVK
;
A
#
# COMPACT_ATOMS: atom_id res chain seq x y z
N MET A 1 -3.77 10.53 9.14
CA MET A 1 -3.71 9.12 8.66
C MET A 1 -2.61 8.41 9.43
N LYS A 2 -2.92 7.35 10.19
CA LYS A 2 -1.89 6.49 10.80
C LYS A 2 -1.07 5.88 9.65
N ARG A 3 0.23 6.24 9.53
CA ARG A 3 1.13 5.57 8.59
C ARG A 3 1.17 4.09 9.00
N ILE A 4 0.72 3.24 8.09
CA ILE A 4 0.73 1.80 8.30
C ILE A 4 2.20 1.38 8.32
N ASP A 5 2.65 0.75 9.40
CA ASP A 5 4.01 0.20 9.46
C ASP A 5 4.10 -1.06 8.57
N ILE A 6 4.47 -0.86 7.29
CA ILE A 6 4.63 -1.96 6.31
C ILE A 6 5.61 -3.00 6.83
N ALA A 7 6.71 -2.55 7.43
CA ALA A 7 7.79 -3.42 7.83
C ALA A 7 7.32 -4.35 8.97
N SER A 8 6.56 -3.81 9.92
CA SER A 8 5.86 -4.62 10.92
C SER A 8 4.87 -5.62 10.30
N LYS A 9 4.01 -5.18 9.36
CA LYS A 9 3.07 -6.09 8.66
C LYS A 9 3.76 -7.23 7.92
N THR A 10 4.89 -6.92 7.28
CA THR A 10 5.70 -7.90 6.55
C THR A 10 6.27 -8.95 7.51
N ILE A 11 6.80 -8.52 8.66
CA ILE A 11 7.31 -9.45 9.67
C ILE A 11 6.20 -10.30 10.27
N THR A 12 5.01 -9.74 10.49
CA THR A 12 3.85 -10.51 10.94
C THR A 12 3.46 -11.58 9.91
N LEU A 13 3.41 -11.23 8.63
CA LEU A 13 3.12 -12.19 7.55
C LEU A 13 4.18 -13.30 7.50
N LEU A 14 5.46 -12.95 7.51
CA LEU A 14 6.57 -13.90 7.52
C LEU A 14 6.46 -14.86 8.70
N THR A 15 6.20 -14.33 9.89
CA THR A 15 6.04 -15.12 11.12
C THR A 15 4.87 -16.07 11.01
N ALA A 16 3.71 -15.58 10.56
CA ALA A 16 2.51 -16.40 10.39
C ALA A 16 2.73 -17.54 9.39
N LEU A 17 3.30 -17.25 8.22
CA LEU A 17 3.61 -18.27 7.22
C LEU A 17 4.59 -19.31 7.79
N SER A 18 5.66 -18.86 8.44
CA SER A 18 6.69 -19.75 9.01
C SER A 18 6.11 -20.68 10.09
N VAL A 19 5.22 -20.18 10.95
CA VAL A 19 4.54 -21.00 11.98
C VAL A 19 3.56 -21.99 11.34
N VAL A 20 2.76 -21.54 10.37
CA VAL A 20 1.79 -22.41 9.67
C VAL A 20 2.51 -23.53 8.93
N TYR A 21 3.58 -23.23 8.19
CA TYR A 21 4.38 -24.25 7.51
C TYR A 21 5.04 -25.22 8.50
N ALA A 22 5.60 -24.72 9.60
CA ALA A 22 6.19 -25.57 10.64
C ALA A 22 5.16 -26.54 11.25
N ALA A 23 3.93 -26.09 11.46
CA ALA A 23 2.85 -26.91 12.00
C ALA A 23 2.35 -27.95 10.98
N LEU A 24 2.15 -27.57 9.72
CA LEU A 24 1.66 -28.46 8.67
C LEU A 24 2.66 -29.58 8.35
N GLU A 25 3.94 -29.22 8.21
CA GLU A 25 5.00 -30.18 7.89
C GLU A 25 5.59 -30.86 9.13
N SER A 26 5.12 -30.49 10.33
CA SER A 26 5.66 -30.94 11.62
C SER A 26 7.19 -30.81 11.71
N ASN A 27 7.76 -29.79 11.05
CA ASN A 27 9.18 -29.60 10.92
C ASN A 27 9.58 -28.20 11.40
N ILE A 28 10.35 -28.17 12.49
CA ILE A 28 10.78 -26.92 13.15
C ILE A 28 11.69 -26.07 12.28
N LEU A 29 12.34 -26.64 11.25
CA LEU A 29 13.21 -25.90 10.34
C LEU A 29 12.49 -24.77 9.62
N PHE A 30 11.18 -24.87 9.41
CA PHE A 30 10.36 -23.81 8.82
C PHE A 30 10.26 -22.54 9.68
N ILE A 31 10.69 -22.57 10.95
CA ILE A 31 10.81 -21.40 11.82
C ILE A 31 12.09 -20.60 11.53
N ALA A 32 13.03 -21.12 10.74
CA ALA A 32 14.29 -20.43 10.41
C ALA A 32 14.12 -18.96 9.98
N PRO A 33 13.14 -18.57 9.13
CA PRO A 33 12.93 -17.16 8.77
C PRO A 33 12.58 -16.27 9.97
N ILE A 34 11.93 -16.80 11.02
CA ILE A 34 11.66 -16.02 12.23
C ILE A 34 12.97 -15.71 12.95
N ILE A 35 13.82 -16.72 13.11
CA ILE A 35 15.11 -16.60 13.80
C ILE A 35 16.03 -15.65 13.04
N THR A 36 16.03 -15.73 11.71
CA THR A 36 17.04 -15.04 10.89
C THR A 36 16.58 -13.70 10.30
N LEU A 37 15.27 -13.41 10.31
CA LEU A 37 14.70 -12.15 9.84
C LEU A 37 13.87 -11.43 10.91
N ALA A 38 12.84 -12.08 11.46
CA ALA A 38 11.86 -11.42 12.32
C ALA A 38 12.48 -10.93 13.64
N ILE A 39 13.28 -11.78 14.29
CA ILE A 39 13.98 -11.44 15.52
C ILE A 39 15.03 -10.33 15.26
N PRO A 40 15.98 -10.48 14.30
CA PRO A 40 16.95 -9.43 13.98
C PRO A 40 16.30 -8.09 13.63
N TYR A 41 15.24 -8.09 12.83
CA TYR A 41 14.53 -6.86 12.50
C TYR A 41 13.94 -6.20 13.75
N THR A 42 13.38 -6.98 14.67
CA THR A 42 12.79 -6.46 15.91
C THR A 42 13.83 -5.79 16.81
N PHE A 43 15.07 -6.29 16.81
CA PHE A 43 16.19 -5.66 17.52
C PHE A 43 16.77 -4.45 16.81
N MET A 44 16.83 -4.46 15.48
CA MET A 44 17.42 -3.38 14.68
C MET A 44 16.47 -2.22 14.40
N LYS A 45 15.15 -2.42 14.50
CA LYS A 45 14.19 -1.37 14.20
C LYS A 45 14.31 -0.23 15.20
N GLU A 46 14.41 0.99 14.69
CA GLU A 46 14.39 2.20 15.49
C GLU A 46 12.95 2.59 15.80
N LYS A 47 12.70 3.06 17.04
CA LYS A 47 11.37 3.51 17.47
C LYS A 47 11.16 4.96 17.01
N GLY A 48 9.97 5.27 16.51
CA GLY A 48 9.60 6.62 16.08
C GLY A 48 9.23 6.71 14.59
N LEU A 49 8.39 7.68 14.24
CA LEU A 49 7.89 7.86 12.87
C LEU A 49 8.93 8.41 11.89
N GLU A 50 9.97 9.06 12.41
CA GLU A 50 11.05 9.69 11.65
C GLU A 50 11.98 8.65 11.00
N HIS A 51 12.17 7.51 11.66
CA HIS A 51 13.04 6.41 11.23
C HIS A 51 12.37 5.45 10.24
N TYR A 52 11.18 5.78 9.75
CA TYR A 52 10.39 4.89 8.88
C TYR A 52 11.14 4.44 7.62
N SER A 53 11.89 5.35 6.99
CA SER A 53 12.70 5.04 5.81
C SER A 53 13.89 4.13 6.14
N GLN A 54 14.53 4.35 7.29
CA GLN A 54 15.65 3.55 7.77
C GLN A 54 15.20 2.13 8.12
N ASN A 55 14.07 1.96 8.82
CA ASN A 55 13.49 0.66 9.15
C ASN A 55 13.17 -0.16 7.90
N LYS A 56 12.64 0.47 6.83
CA LYS A 56 12.44 -0.20 5.53
C LYS A 56 13.76 -0.68 4.91
N ARG A 57 14.81 0.14 5.00
CA ARG A 57 16.14 -0.21 4.46
C ARG A 57 16.76 -1.37 5.23
N ILE A 58 16.67 -1.36 6.56
CA ILE A 58 17.11 -2.45 7.43
C ILE A 58 16.40 -3.75 7.03
N LEU A 59 15.07 -3.72 6.92
CA LEU A 59 14.30 -4.91 6.53
C LEU A 59 14.66 -5.41 5.12
N ASN A 60 14.79 -4.51 4.15
CA ASN A 60 15.21 -4.86 2.79
C ASN A 60 16.57 -5.57 2.77
N ASN A 61 17.53 -5.06 3.54
CA ASN A 61 18.87 -5.64 3.60
C ASN A 61 18.86 -7.00 4.30
N LEU A 62 18.08 -7.15 5.37
CA LEU A 62 17.91 -8.42 6.07
C LEU A 62 17.35 -9.52 5.15
N PHE A 63 16.30 -9.21 4.37
CA PHE A 63 15.75 -10.16 3.40
C PHE A 63 16.77 -10.58 2.36
N LEU A 64 17.46 -9.62 1.72
CA LEU A 64 18.47 -9.91 0.71
C LEU A 64 19.62 -10.75 1.27
N PHE A 65 20.14 -10.37 2.44
CA PHE A 65 21.21 -11.09 3.09
C PHE A 65 20.82 -12.55 3.39
N ASN A 66 19.63 -12.76 3.93
CA ASN A 66 19.15 -14.11 4.26
C ASN A 66 18.93 -14.97 3.01
N ILE A 67 18.20 -14.47 2.02
CA ILE A 67 17.92 -15.20 0.78
C ILE A 67 19.24 -15.61 0.10
N LEU A 68 20.19 -14.67 -0.01
CA LEU A 68 21.51 -14.95 -0.59
C LEU A 68 22.30 -15.97 0.24
N SER A 69 22.32 -15.82 1.57
CA SER A 69 23.06 -16.73 2.46
C SER A 69 22.53 -18.15 2.36
N PHE A 70 21.20 -18.34 2.39
CA PHE A 70 20.59 -19.67 2.24
C PHE A 70 20.89 -20.27 0.86
N MET A 71 20.82 -19.48 -0.22
CA MET A 71 21.16 -19.99 -1.56
C MET A 71 22.64 -20.39 -1.68
N ILE A 72 23.57 -19.54 -1.23
CA ILE A 72 25.01 -19.81 -1.29
C ILE A 72 25.38 -21.03 -0.45
N VAL A 73 24.89 -21.11 0.79
CA VAL A 73 25.15 -22.27 1.67
C VAL A 73 24.59 -23.55 1.06
N SER A 74 23.40 -23.49 0.45
CA SER A 74 22.79 -24.66 -0.21
C SER A 74 23.58 -25.13 -1.43
N MET A 75 24.11 -24.20 -2.23
CA MET A 75 24.95 -24.49 -3.38
C MET A 75 26.29 -25.11 -2.97
N ILE A 76 26.99 -24.52 -1.99
CA ILE A 76 28.30 -25.03 -1.54
C ILE A 76 28.16 -26.41 -0.91
N SER A 77 27.08 -26.62 -0.14
CA SER A 77 26.88 -27.86 0.60
C SER A 77 26.35 -29.00 -0.28
N ASN A 78 25.95 -28.74 -1.54
CA ASN A 78 25.19 -29.68 -2.39
C ASN A 78 23.97 -30.32 -1.68
N HIS A 79 23.44 -29.64 -0.65
CA HIS A 79 22.37 -30.14 0.23
C HIS A 79 21.07 -29.36 -0.01
N MET A 80 20.79 -29.03 -1.28
CA MET A 80 19.51 -28.42 -1.63
C MET A 80 18.40 -29.47 -1.55
N ASN A 81 17.85 -29.62 -0.34
CA ASN A 81 16.66 -30.43 -0.09
C ASN A 81 15.39 -29.57 -0.21
N GLN A 82 14.26 -30.21 -0.47
CA GLN A 82 12.97 -29.57 -0.64
C GLN A 82 12.61 -28.63 0.52
N THR A 83 12.91 -29.03 1.76
CA THR A 83 12.72 -28.17 2.95
C THR A 83 13.48 -26.84 2.87
N VAL A 84 14.73 -26.85 2.40
CA VAL A 84 15.54 -25.62 2.31
C VAL A 84 15.02 -24.73 1.18
N PHE A 85 14.61 -25.34 0.07
CA PHE A 85 13.95 -24.63 -1.03
C PHE A 85 12.67 -23.94 -0.56
N ASP A 86 11.80 -24.65 0.17
CA ASP A 86 10.54 -24.11 0.68
C ASP A 86 10.76 -22.97 1.68
N ILE A 87 11.80 -23.06 2.53
CA ILE A 87 12.23 -21.96 3.41
C ILE A 87 12.63 -20.73 2.59
N VAL A 88 13.44 -20.90 1.54
CA VAL A 88 13.86 -19.80 0.66
C VAL A 88 12.64 -19.21 -0.06
N VAL A 89 11.74 -20.03 -0.58
CA VAL A 89 10.49 -19.58 -1.22
C VAL A 89 9.65 -18.75 -0.25
N ASN A 90 9.48 -19.19 1.00
CA ASN A 90 8.75 -18.42 2.01
C ASN A 90 9.37 -17.04 2.27
N MET A 91 10.71 -16.95 2.34
CA MET A 91 11.41 -15.68 2.44
C MET A 91 11.20 -14.80 1.20
N VAL A 92 11.26 -15.37 0.00
CA VAL A 92 11.06 -14.67 -1.27
C VAL A 92 9.63 -14.14 -1.41
N VAL A 93 8.62 -14.94 -1.06
CA VAL A 93 7.20 -14.53 -1.08
C VAL A 93 6.98 -13.36 -0.13
N SER A 94 7.50 -13.44 1.10
CA SER A 94 7.41 -12.35 2.07
C SER A 94 8.15 -11.09 1.60
N TYR A 95 9.30 -11.25 0.92
CA TYR A 95 10.05 -10.13 0.35
C TYR A 95 9.32 -9.48 -0.83
N ALA A 96 8.68 -10.27 -1.69
CA ALA A 96 7.87 -9.78 -2.80
C ALA A 96 6.68 -8.96 -2.27
N TYR A 97 5.98 -9.47 -1.26
CA TYR A 97 4.92 -8.74 -0.55
C TYR A 97 5.41 -7.38 -0.03
N PHE A 98 6.55 -7.37 0.67
CA PHE A 98 7.17 -6.13 1.15
C PHE A 98 7.44 -5.13 0.04
N LYS A 99 8.01 -5.58 -1.09
CA LYS A 99 8.33 -4.74 -2.25
C LYS A 99 7.09 -4.13 -2.88
N VAL A 100 6.02 -4.90 -3.05
CA VAL A 100 4.76 -4.41 -3.62
C VAL A 100 4.17 -3.29 -2.76
N ILE A 101 4.06 -3.50 -1.44
CA ILE A 101 3.49 -2.49 -0.56
C ILE A 101 4.40 -1.26 -0.46
N TRP A 102 5.73 -1.45 -0.42
CA TRP A 102 6.67 -0.34 -0.46
C TRP A 102 6.52 0.50 -1.74
N ALA A 103 6.36 -0.14 -2.90
CA ALA A 103 6.13 0.57 -4.16
C ALA A 103 4.82 1.37 -4.17
N ILE A 104 3.73 0.80 -3.64
CA ILE A 104 2.44 1.48 -3.51
C ILE A 104 2.57 2.72 -2.62
N GLU A 105 3.20 2.59 -1.46
CA GLU A 105 3.40 3.74 -0.56
C GLU A 105 4.32 4.80 -1.17
N ASN A 106 5.40 4.42 -1.85
CA ASN A 106 6.27 5.40 -2.51
C ASN A 106 5.51 6.19 -3.59
N LYS A 107 4.59 5.55 -4.31
CA LYS A 107 3.69 6.27 -5.25
C LYS A 107 2.78 7.22 -4.50
N GLN A 108 2.14 6.80 -3.42
CA GLN A 108 1.28 7.66 -2.60
C GLN A 108 2.05 8.84 -2.00
N ILE A 109 3.27 8.63 -1.46
CA ILE A 109 4.11 9.67 -0.90
C ILE A 109 4.57 10.66 -1.98
N LYS A 110 4.93 10.19 -3.19
CA LYS A 110 5.29 11.08 -4.31
C LYS A 110 4.11 11.94 -4.75
N VAL A 111 2.91 11.35 -4.79
CA VAL A 111 1.67 12.07 -5.08
C VAL A 111 1.36 13.07 -3.96
N TYR A 112 1.56 12.71 -2.70
CA TYR A 112 1.32 13.58 -1.54
C TYR A 112 2.39 14.67 -1.35
N LYS A 113 3.63 14.45 -1.83
CA LYS A 113 4.71 15.45 -1.83
C LYS A 113 4.51 16.57 -2.85
N ASN A 114 3.60 16.39 -3.81
CA ASN A 114 3.22 17.44 -4.75
C ASN A 114 1.72 17.73 -4.61
N PRO A 115 1.30 18.34 -3.48
CA PRO A 115 -0.11 18.56 -3.18
C PRO A 115 -0.78 19.48 -4.20
N GLU A 116 -0.01 20.31 -4.92
CA GLU A 116 -0.47 21.13 -6.04
C GLU A 116 -0.91 20.26 -7.24
N LEU A 117 -0.16 19.21 -7.58
CA LEU A 117 -0.52 18.25 -8.65
C LEU A 117 -1.71 17.36 -8.25
N LEU A 118 -1.91 17.13 -6.95
CA LEU A 118 -3.11 16.49 -6.42
C LEU A 118 -4.36 17.38 -6.56
N CYS A 119 -4.22 18.68 -6.29
CA CYS A 119 -5.29 19.65 -6.54
C CYS A 119 -5.66 19.69 -8.02
N GLU A 120 -4.68 19.80 -8.91
CA GLU A 120 -4.87 19.82 -10.37
C GLU A 120 -5.65 18.58 -10.85
N LYS A 121 -5.22 17.38 -10.46
CA LYS A 121 -5.92 16.13 -10.84
C LYS A 121 -7.34 16.02 -10.27
N LEU A 122 -7.57 16.56 -9.08
CA LEU A 122 -8.88 16.52 -8.43
C LEU A 122 -9.82 17.55 -9.06
N GLU A 123 -9.29 18.71 -9.47
CA GLU A 123 -9.99 19.73 -10.25
C GLU A 123 -10.38 19.18 -11.64
N ASP A 124 -9.46 18.54 -12.36
CA ASP A 124 -9.75 17.88 -13.64
C ASP A 124 -10.89 16.85 -13.50
N LYS A 125 -10.83 16.03 -12.44
CA LYS A 125 -11.85 15.03 -12.15
C LYS A 125 -13.21 15.66 -11.85
N ILE A 126 -13.24 16.75 -11.06
CA ILE A 126 -14.47 17.51 -10.78
C ILE A 126 -15.04 18.08 -12.07
N GLN A 127 -14.22 18.65 -12.95
CA GLN A 127 -14.66 19.22 -14.22
C GLN A 127 -15.30 18.17 -15.13
N VAL A 128 -14.69 16.97 -15.22
CA VAL A 128 -15.28 15.85 -15.99
C VAL A 128 -16.61 15.40 -15.38
N LEU A 129 -16.71 15.32 -14.06
CA LEU A 129 -17.96 14.94 -13.39
C LEU A 129 -19.06 16.00 -13.57
N GLU A 130 -18.71 17.28 -13.58
CA GLU A 130 -19.64 18.38 -13.85
C GLU A 130 -20.12 18.35 -15.31
N ALA A 131 -19.25 18.10 -16.27
CA ALA A 131 -19.64 17.92 -17.67
C ALA A 131 -20.55 16.69 -17.87
N MET A 132 -20.29 15.58 -17.14
CA MET A 132 -21.17 14.42 -17.14
C MET A 132 -22.53 14.73 -16.52
N LYS A 133 -22.57 15.57 -15.49
CA LYS A 133 -23.80 16.01 -14.83
C LYS A 133 -24.66 16.82 -15.78
N GLU A 134 -24.07 17.83 -16.41
CA GLU A 134 -24.75 18.71 -17.37
C GLU A 134 -25.33 17.89 -18.54
N LYS A 135 -24.56 16.92 -19.04
CA LYS A 135 -25.06 16.00 -20.06
C LYS A 135 -26.26 15.16 -19.57
N LEU A 136 -26.21 14.64 -18.34
CA LEU A 136 -27.32 13.88 -17.76
C LEU A 136 -28.56 14.75 -17.54
N GLU A 137 -28.39 16.01 -17.12
CA GLU A 137 -29.47 16.98 -16.95
C GLU A 137 -30.16 17.26 -18.30
N ASN A 138 -29.38 17.50 -19.35
CA ASN A 138 -29.90 17.71 -20.71
C ASN A 138 -30.59 16.45 -21.27
N ASP A 139 -30.02 15.26 -21.06
CA ASP A 139 -30.63 14.00 -21.50
C ASP A 139 -31.98 13.78 -20.79
N MET A 140 -32.12 14.21 -19.52
CA MET A 140 -33.33 14.05 -18.73
C MET A 140 -34.49 14.97 -19.17
N GLU A 141 -34.20 16.13 -19.76
CA GLU A 141 -35.22 17.01 -20.37
C GLU A 141 -35.86 16.39 -21.62
N SER A 142 -35.16 15.47 -22.29
CA SER A 142 -35.59 14.84 -23.54
C SER A 142 -36.34 13.50 -23.38
N ILE A 143 -36.49 13.02 -22.14
CA ILE A 143 -37.04 11.69 -21.86
C ILE A 143 -38.50 11.78 -21.37
N ASP A 144 -39.43 11.23 -22.16
CA ASP A 144 -40.84 11.12 -21.81
C ASP A 144 -41.17 9.89 -20.93
N ASN A 145 -40.24 8.94 -20.78
CA ASN A 145 -40.46 7.72 -19.99
C ASN A 145 -40.15 7.92 -18.51
N GLU A 146 -41.18 7.88 -17.68
CA GLU A 146 -41.12 8.08 -16.23
C GLU A 146 -40.14 7.13 -15.52
N LYS A 147 -40.04 5.85 -15.92
CA LYS A 147 -39.06 4.91 -15.34
C LYS A 147 -37.61 5.25 -15.70
N ALA A 148 -37.38 5.72 -16.92
CA ALA A 148 -36.05 6.15 -17.36
C ALA A 148 -35.64 7.44 -16.64
N LYS A 149 -36.59 8.34 -16.39
CA LYS A 149 -36.41 9.57 -15.63
C LYS A 149 -35.97 9.30 -14.18
N THR A 150 -36.65 8.41 -13.46
CA THR A 150 -36.26 8.04 -12.08
C THR A 150 -34.88 7.36 -12.02
N SER A 151 -34.51 6.58 -13.05
CA SER A 151 -33.18 5.97 -13.13
C SER A 151 -32.06 6.99 -13.41
N LEU A 152 -32.35 8.04 -14.20
CA LEU A 152 -31.41 9.15 -14.38
C LEU A 152 -31.29 10.00 -13.12
N GLU A 153 -32.40 10.29 -12.42
CA GLU A 153 -32.40 11.05 -11.16
C GLU A 153 -31.50 10.41 -10.10
N THR A 154 -31.58 9.08 -9.95
CA THR A 154 -30.73 8.35 -9.01
C THR A 154 -29.25 8.40 -9.40
N LYS A 155 -28.92 8.31 -10.69
CA LYS A 155 -27.54 8.48 -11.18
C LYS A 155 -27.04 9.91 -10.97
N LEU A 156 -27.88 10.91 -11.20
CA LEU A 156 -27.57 12.32 -11.03
C LEU A 156 -27.36 12.66 -9.55
N MET A 157 -28.17 12.10 -8.65
CA MET A 157 -28.00 12.23 -7.21
C MET A 157 -26.68 11.62 -6.73
N ALA A 158 -26.34 10.41 -7.19
CA ALA A 158 -25.06 9.76 -6.88
C ALA A 158 -23.87 10.56 -7.42
N LEU A 159 -24.00 11.14 -8.61
CA LEU A 159 -22.99 11.99 -9.24
C LEU A 159 -22.79 13.29 -8.44
N ASN A 160 -23.87 13.96 -8.05
CA ASN A 160 -23.83 15.17 -7.21
C ASN A 160 -23.16 14.89 -5.86
N GLN A 161 -23.48 13.78 -5.22
CA GLN A 161 -22.85 13.40 -3.95
C GLN A 161 -21.34 13.18 -4.12
N LYS A 162 -20.92 12.57 -5.23
CA LYS A 162 -19.52 12.35 -5.55
C LYS A 162 -18.76 13.65 -5.85
N ILE A 163 -19.36 14.57 -6.61
CA ILE A 163 -18.81 15.91 -6.86
C ILE A 163 -18.63 16.66 -5.54
N LEU A 164 -19.63 16.63 -4.66
CA LEU A 164 -19.57 17.29 -3.34
C LEU A 164 -18.42 16.74 -2.49
N GLN A 165 -18.26 15.41 -2.46
CA GLN A 165 -17.16 14.75 -1.75
C GLN A 165 -15.79 15.13 -2.32
N ASP A 166 -15.65 15.10 -3.65
CA ASP A 166 -14.39 15.47 -4.31
C ASP A 166 -14.05 16.95 -4.08
N LYS A 167 -15.04 17.87 -4.10
CA LYS A 167 -14.85 19.30 -3.77
C LYS A 167 -14.43 19.50 -2.31
N SER A 168 -15.06 18.81 -1.37
CA SER A 168 -14.68 18.88 0.05
C SER A 168 -13.25 18.36 0.28
N GLN A 169 -12.85 17.29 -0.41
CA GLN A 169 -11.47 16.78 -0.35
C GLN A 169 -10.47 17.79 -0.93
N LEU A 170 -10.83 18.47 -2.02
CA LEU A 170 -9.99 19.52 -2.63
C LEU A 170 -9.75 20.66 -1.64
N GLU A 171 -10.80 21.12 -0.97
CA GLU A 171 -10.73 22.21 0.02
C GLU A 171 -9.83 21.83 1.22
N ILE A 172 -9.97 20.60 1.71
CA ILE A 172 -9.10 20.07 2.78
C ILE A 172 -7.63 20.01 2.36
N ILE A 173 -7.34 19.67 1.10
CA ILE A 173 -5.97 19.64 0.58
C ILE A 173 -5.43 21.06 0.42
N LYS A 174 -6.22 22.01 -0.12
CA LYS A 174 -5.85 23.42 -0.24
C LYS A 174 -5.53 24.05 1.13
N MET A 175 -6.40 23.86 2.12
CA MET A 175 -6.16 24.32 3.50
C MET A 175 -4.86 23.74 4.10
N LYS A 176 -4.54 22.48 3.81
CA LYS A 176 -3.28 21.85 4.25
C LYS A 176 -2.05 22.44 3.55
N ILE A 177 -2.16 22.86 2.30
CA ILE A 177 -1.06 23.54 1.58
C ILE A 177 -0.82 24.92 2.18
N GLU A 178 -1.89 25.68 2.45
CA GLU A 178 -1.81 27.03 3.03
C GLU A 178 -1.19 27.00 4.43
N THR A 179 -1.69 26.12 5.32
CA THR A 179 -1.10 25.94 6.66
C THR A 179 0.36 25.48 6.63
N GLN A 180 0.78 24.69 5.64
CA GLN A 180 2.18 24.32 5.45
C GLN A 180 3.05 25.44 4.87
N LYS A 181 2.46 26.43 4.18
CA LYS A 181 3.18 27.62 3.69
C LYS A 181 3.36 28.67 4.80
N ASP A 182 2.43 28.74 5.75
CA ASP A 182 2.49 29.68 6.88
C ASP A 182 3.43 29.23 8.02
N ASP A 183 3.63 27.92 8.24
CA ASP A 183 4.61 27.38 9.21
C ASP A 183 6.09 27.58 8.79
N VAL A 184 6.35 28.14 7.59
CA VAL A 184 7.70 28.36 7.03
C VAL A 184 8.09 29.85 7.00
N LYS A 185 7.29 30.74 7.61
CA LYS A 185 7.64 32.15 7.84
C LYS A 185 8.10 32.41 9.27
#